data_AF-A0A3N5C0C1-F1
#
_entry.id   AF-A0A3N5C0C1-F1
#
_cell.length_a   1.000
_cell.length_b   1.000
_cell.length_c   1.000
_cell.angle_alpha   90.00
_cell.angle_beta   90.00
_cell.angle_gamma   90.00
#
_symmetry.space_group_name_H-M   'P 1'
#
loop_
_entity.id
_entity.type
_entity.pdbx_description
1 polymer ?
#
loop_
_entity_poly.entity_id
_entity_poly.type
_entity_poly.pdbx_seq_one_letter_code
_entity_poly.pdbx_strand_id
1 'polypeptide(L)'
;MAKRKTIGEFAKEYLESQGMDSVAFGDSYLLHEIAEYAGIPHRSWQTERQILNALERSPLFEKYLFRGWGNRLYRMFVIKGSKGDRCLKKGFNTVMADV
;
A
#
# COMPACT_ATOMS: atom_id res chain seq x y z
N MET A 1 3.77 -27.60 9.18
CA MET A 1 4.23 -26.26 9.64
C MET A 1 3.36 -25.20 8.98
N ALA A 2 2.68 -24.36 9.74
CA ALA A 2 1.91 -23.25 9.18
C ALA A 2 2.87 -22.25 8.51
N LYS A 3 2.59 -21.86 7.26
CA LYS A 3 3.39 -20.86 6.54
C LYS A 3 3.32 -19.55 7.34
N ARG A 4 4.48 -18.97 7.68
CA ARG A 4 4.53 -17.66 8.34
C ARG A 4 3.92 -16.61 7.41
N LYS A 5 2.97 -15.84 7.92
CA LYS A 5 2.40 -14.70 7.19
C LYS A 5 3.49 -13.67 6.92
N THR A 6 3.45 -13.12 5.72
CA THR A 6 4.28 -12.00 5.27
C THR A 6 3.67 -10.68 5.73
N ILE A 7 4.49 -9.63 5.79
CA ILE A 7 4.01 -8.26 6.08
C ILE A 7 2.94 -7.83 5.07
N GLY A 8 3.05 -8.24 3.80
CA GLY A 8 2.03 -7.98 2.79
C GLY A 8 0.69 -8.65 3.10
N GLU A 9 0.70 -9.87 3.64
CA GLU A 9 -0.54 -10.55 4.06
C GLU A 9 -1.17 -9.84 5.27
N PHE A 10 -0.38 -9.45 6.27
CA PHE A 10 -0.87 -8.66 7.40
C PHE A 10 -1.45 -7.30 6.99
N ALA A 11 -0.74 -6.57 6.11
CA ALA A 11 -1.21 -5.28 5.62
C ALA A 11 -2.52 -5.40 4.84
N LYS A 12 -2.67 -6.45 4.02
CA LYS A 12 -3.90 -6.70 3.29
C LYS A 12 -5.07 -6.94 4.25
N GLU A 13 -4.89 -7.87 5.21
CA GLU A 13 -5.92 -8.19 6.20
C GLU A 13 -6.33 -6.96 7.01
N TYR A 14 -5.35 -6.15 7.42
CA TYR A 14 -5.59 -4.92 8.16
C TYR A 14 -6.41 -3.92 7.34
N LEU A 15 -5.98 -3.60 6.12
CA LEU A 15 -6.69 -2.66 5.25
C LEU A 15 -8.13 -3.12 4.94
N GLU A 16 -8.31 -4.40 4.64
CA GLU A 16 -9.65 -4.99 4.41
C GLU A 16 -10.53 -4.86 5.66
N SER A 17 -9.98 -5.06 6.87
CA SER A 17 -10.71 -4.89 8.13
C SER A 17 -11.16 -3.45 8.39
N GLN A 18 -10.43 -2.47 7.87
CA GLN A 18 -10.75 -1.04 7.97
C GLN A 18 -11.62 -0.53 6.82
N GLY A 19 -11.99 -1.40 5.87
CA GLY A 19 -12.71 -1.01 4.65
C GLY A 19 -11.87 -0.14 3.71
N MET A 20 -10.55 -0.23 3.79
CA MET A 20 -9.60 0.52 2.98
C MET A 20 -9.00 -0.36 1.88
N ASP A 21 -8.73 0.22 0.72
CA ASP A 21 -8.16 -0.48 -0.43
C ASP A 21 -6.65 -0.21 -0.60
N SER A 22 -6.10 0.78 0.11
CA SER A 22 -4.77 1.31 -0.19
C SER A 22 -4.10 2.03 0.98
N VAL A 23 -2.77 2.16 0.89
CA VAL A 23 -1.93 2.97 1.77
C VAL A 23 -0.87 3.72 0.94
N ALA A 24 -0.56 4.96 1.30
CA ALA A 24 0.41 5.80 0.61
C ALA A 24 1.62 6.18 1.47
N PHE A 25 2.68 6.60 0.79
CA PHE A 25 3.79 7.29 1.43
C PHE A 25 3.29 8.58 2.08
N GLY A 26 3.45 8.71 3.39
CA GLY A 26 2.94 9.84 4.18
C GLY A 26 1.78 9.46 5.09
N ASP A 27 1.15 8.29 4.91
CA ASP A 27 0.15 7.75 5.82
C ASP A 27 0.82 7.12 7.06
N SER A 28 1.65 7.90 7.76
CA SER A 28 2.51 7.39 8.84
C SER A 28 1.69 6.67 9.89
N TYR A 29 0.55 7.22 10.32
CA TYR A 29 -0.36 6.57 11.28
C TYR A 29 -0.76 5.16 10.83
N LEU A 30 -1.27 5.04 9.60
CA LEU A 30 -1.71 3.77 9.02
C LEU A 30 -0.56 2.76 8.86
N LEU A 31 0.63 3.23 8.49
CA LEU A 31 1.83 2.40 8.37
C LEU A 31 2.28 1.84 9.74
N HIS A 32 2.14 2.61 10.82
CA HIS A 32 2.42 2.12 12.17
C HIS A 32 1.35 1.15 12.65
N GLU A 33 0.05 1.37 12.36
CA GLU A 33 -1.00 0.40 12.70
C GLU A 33 -0.82 -0.96 11.98
N ILE A 34 -0.44 -0.93 10.70
CA ILE A 34 -0.08 -2.15 9.94
C ILE A 34 1.12 -2.85 10.59
N ALA A 35 2.11 -2.08 11.06
CA ALA A 35 3.28 -2.64 11.74
C ALA A 35 2.92 -3.29 13.07
N GLU A 36 2.08 -2.63 13.88
CA GLU A 36 1.55 -3.18 15.13
C GLU A 36 0.77 -4.47 14.89
N TYR A 37 -0.13 -4.47 13.90
CA TYR A 37 -0.90 -5.66 13.51
C TYR A 37 0.00 -6.82 13.04
N ALA A 38 1.14 -6.51 12.41
CA ALA A 38 2.16 -7.49 12.02
C ALA A 38 3.13 -7.89 13.14
N GLY A 39 2.99 -7.32 14.36
CA GLY A 39 3.88 -7.56 15.49
C GLY A 39 5.29 -6.97 15.33
N ILE A 40 5.43 -5.92 14.51
CA ILE A 40 6.71 -5.24 14.26
C ILE A 40 6.89 -4.09 15.26
N PRO A 41 8.03 -4.03 15.98
CA PRO A 41 8.26 -2.96 16.95
C PRO A 41 8.37 -1.58 16.27
N HIS A 42 7.80 -0.56 16.91
CA HIS A 42 7.82 0.81 16.41
C HIS A 42 9.20 1.45 16.61
N ARG A 43 9.84 1.81 15.49
CA ARG A 43 11.15 2.46 15.40
C ARG A 43 11.07 3.71 14.53
N SER A 44 9.98 4.46 14.67
CA SER A 44 9.75 5.70 13.94
C SER A 44 9.82 5.46 12.41
N TRP A 45 10.50 6.32 11.64
CA TRP A 45 10.59 6.21 10.18
C TRP A 45 11.11 4.85 9.65
N GLN A 46 11.88 4.10 10.45
CA GLN A 46 12.41 2.80 10.03
C GLN A 46 11.30 1.76 9.85
N THR A 47 10.27 1.82 10.70
CA THR A 47 9.08 0.97 10.63
C THR A 47 8.31 1.26 9.36
N GLU A 48 8.04 2.54 9.07
CA GLU A 48 7.35 2.96 7.85
C GLU A 48 8.10 2.46 6.61
N ARG A 49 9.42 2.65 6.57
CA ARG A 49 10.26 2.14 5.47
C ARG A 49 10.21 0.62 5.35
N GLN A 50 10.20 -0.11 6.46
CA GLN A 50 10.11 -1.57 6.45
C GLN A 50 8.77 -2.04 5.86
N ILE A 51 7.65 -1.43 6.26
CA ILE A 51 6.33 -1.74 5.71
C ILE A 51 6.29 -1.42 4.22
N LEU A 52 6.65 -0.20 3.82
CA LEU A 52 6.63 0.24 2.42
C LEU A 52 7.48 -0.67 1.51
N ASN A 53 8.68 -1.05 1.96
CA ASN A 53 9.53 -1.98 1.21
C ASN A 53 8.91 -3.38 1.08
N ALA A 54 8.18 -3.83 2.10
CA ALA A 54 7.50 -5.12 2.06
C ALA A 54 6.30 -5.09 1.11
N LEU A 55 5.54 -4.00 1.10
CA LEU A 55 4.43 -3.79 0.16
C LEU A 55 4.94 -3.73 -1.28
N GLU A 56 6.06 -3.04 -1.54
CA GLU A 56 6.67 -2.94 -2.86
C GLU A 56 7.13 -4.30 -3.43
N ARG A 57 7.44 -5.26 -2.56
CA ARG A 57 7.84 -6.63 -2.96
C ARG A 57 6.68 -7.63 -2.94
N SER A 58 5.52 -7.22 -2.43
CA SER A 58 4.37 -8.11 -2.27
C SER A 58 3.58 -8.24 -3.57
N PRO A 59 3.30 -9.46 -4.07
CA PRO A 59 2.45 -9.65 -5.25
C PRO A 59 0.97 -9.31 -4.99
N LEU A 60 0.60 -9.05 -3.72
CA LEU A 60 -0.74 -8.68 -3.30
C LEU A 60 -1.07 -7.20 -3.51
N PHE A 61 -0.05 -6.38 -3.76
CA PHE A 61 -0.21 -4.94 -3.93
C PHE A 61 0.27 -4.50 -5.32
N GLU A 62 -0.43 -3.53 -5.86
CA GLU A 62 -0.05 -2.81 -7.07
C GLU A 62 0.47 -1.42 -6.66
N LYS A 63 1.60 -1.01 -7.24
CA LYS A 63 2.23 0.27 -6.95
C LYS A 63 1.78 1.33 -7.95
N TYR A 64 1.22 2.42 -7.44
CA TYR A 64 0.86 3.59 -8.21
C TYR A 64 1.72 4.79 -7.81
N LEU A 65 2.03 5.63 -8.79
CA LEU A 65 2.67 6.92 -8.56
C LEU A 65 1.64 8.02 -8.81
N PHE A 66 1.59 8.98 -7.91
CA PHE A 66 0.77 10.18 -8.07
C PHE A 66 1.58 11.42 -7.73
N ARG A 67 1.26 12.54 -8.37
CA ARG A 67 1.86 13.83 -8.03
C ARG A 67 1.05 14.46 -6.91
N GLY A 68 1.70 14.74 -5.78
CA GLY A 68 1.10 15.45 -4.66
C GLY A 68 1.52 16.91 -4.64
N TRP A 69 1.32 17.56 -3.49
CA TRP A 69 1.62 18.97 -3.30
C TRP A 69 3.11 19.29 -3.54
N GLY A 70 3.39 20.40 -4.23
CA GLY A 70 4.74 20.80 -4.61
C GLY A 70 5.36 19.99 -5.76
N ASN A 71 4.54 19.36 -6.62
CA ASN A 71 4.99 18.53 -7.75
C ASN A 71 5.88 17.33 -7.37
N ARG A 72 5.82 16.89 -6.11
CA ARG A 72 6.55 15.70 -5.64
C ARG A 72 5.79 14.43 -6.02
N LEU A 73 6.52 13.40 -6.43
CA LEU A 73 5.97 12.07 -6.72
C LEU A 73 5.86 11.25 -5.44
N TYR A 74 4.63 10.83 -5.13
CA TYR A 74 4.31 9.96 -4.00
C TYR A 74 3.96 8.57 -4.50
N ARG A 75 4.18 7.57 -3.63
CA ARG A 75 3.90 6.16 -3.90
C ARG A 75 2.65 5.76 -3.15
N MET A 76 1.74 5.06 -3.82
CA MET A 76 0.57 4.44 -3.24
C MET A 76 0.60 2.94 -3.54
N PHE A 77 0.28 2.13 -2.54
CA PHE A 77 0.18 0.68 -2.65
C PHE A 77 -1.29 0.31 -2.46
N VAL A 78 -1.86 -0.29 -3.51
CA VAL A 78 -3.29 -0.62 -3.56
C VAL A 78 -3.42 -2.14 -3.60
N ILE A 79 -4.36 -2.69 -2.84
CA ILE A 79 -4.63 -4.13 -2.87
C ILE A 79 -5.03 -4.53 -4.28
N LYS A 80 -4.32 -5.49 -4.87
CA LYS A 80 -4.55 -5.96 -6.22
C LYS A 80 -5.93 -6.59 -6.36
N GLY A 81 -6.69 -6.19 -7.37
CA GLY A 81 -8.06 -6.65 -7.60
C GLY A 81 -9.13 -5.97 -6.72
N SER A 82 -8.75 -5.05 -5.82
CA SER A 82 -9.70 -4.21 -5.07
C SER A 82 -10.49 -3.28 -5.99
N LYS A 83 -11.52 -2.63 -5.44
CA LYS A 83 -12.27 -1.62 -6.20
C LYS A 83 -11.36 -0.45 -6.59
N GLY A 84 -10.50 0.00 -5.68
CA GLY A 84 -9.46 1.00 -5.93
C GLY A 84 -8.52 0.65 -7.08
N ASP A 85 -7.97 -0.58 -7.10
CA ASP A 85 -7.07 -1.06 -8.16
C ASP A 85 -7.74 -1.03 -9.55
N ARG A 86 -8.99 -1.52 -9.63
CA ARG A 86 -9.76 -1.50 -10.89
C ARG A 86 -10.07 -0.09 -11.38
N CYS A 87 -10.43 0.82 -10.48
CA CYS A 87 -10.72 2.22 -10.81
C CYS A 87 -9.46 2.92 -11.36
N LEU A 88 -8.31 2.72 -10.71
CA LEU A 88 -7.05 3.32 -11.16
C LEU A 88 -6.60 2.74 -12.51
N LYS A 89 -6.70 1.42 -12.72
CA LYS A 89 -6.39 0.81 -14.03
C LYS A 89 -7.28 1.33 -15.15
N LYS A 90 -8.58 1.54 -14.89
CA LYS A 90 -9.49 2.15 -15.86
C LYS A 90 -9.10 3.59 -16.16
N GLY A 91 -8.87 4.41 -15.13
CA GLY A 91 -8.46 5.82 -15.30
C GLY A 91 -7.14 5.98 -16.05
N PHE A 92 -6.14 5.14 -15.76
CA PHE A 92 -4.85 5.13 -16.48
C PHE A 92 -5.02 4.70 -17.95
N ASN A 93 -5.86 3.71 -18.24
CA ASN A 93 -6.12 3.28 -19.61
C ASN A 93 -6.89 4.34 -20.41
N THR A 94 -7.78 5.11 -19.79
CA THR A 94 -8.50 6.20 -20.47
C THR A 94 -7.54 7.33 -20.86
N VAL A 95 -6.56 7.69 -20.01
CA VAL A 95 -5.59 8.75 -20.32
C VAL A 95 -4.60 8.36 -21.43
N MET A 96 -4.35 7.06 -21.63
CA MET A 96 -3.47 6.56 -22.71
C MET A 96 -4.21 6.30 -24.03
N ALA A 97 -5.55 6.23 -24.02
CA ALA A 97 -6.35 5.97 -25.23
C ALA A 97 -6.66 7.24 -26.03
N ASP A 98 -6.43 8.42 -25.46
CA ASP A 98 -6.58 9.75 -26.08
C ASP A 98 -5.22 10.38 -26.48
N VAL A 99 -4.17 9.57 -26.65
CA VAL A 99 -2.85 9.99 -27.17
C VAL A 99 -2.57 9.35 -28.53
#